data_AF-A0A1I7JSX6-F1
#
_entry.id   AF-A0A1I7JSX6-F1
#
_cell.length_a   1.000
_cell.length_b   1.000
_cell.length_c   1.000
_cell.angle_alpha   90.00
_cell.angle_beta   90.00
_cell.angle_gamma   90.00
#
_symmetry.space_group_name_H-M   'P 1'
#
loop_
_entity.id
_entity.type
_entity.pdbx_description
1 polymer ?
#
loop_
_entity_poly.entity_id
_entity_poly.type
_entity_poly.pdbx_seq_one_letter_code
_entity_poly.pdbx_strand_id
1 'polypeptide(L)'
;MPYLEEDLHHLAQEHGVLLRRYSALQRRCTEHAHAQAQEIARLQQQVMRLRAQRIQRDSALAWEREDRQRLLAAIADGPALALAPHTDGDAHADAEWFEHSLRCADLVICQTGCASHGTFWRVEDHCKRTGKTCVLVEQPGALRIVRIHPAAPYEAEACTPLDEKTMP
;
A
#
# COMPACT_ATOMS: atom_id res chain seq x y z
N MET A 1 79.86 50.73 2.06
CA MET A 1 78.82 51.40 1.24
C MET A 1 77.50 51.28 1.99
N PRO A 2 77.15 52.28 2.83
CA PRO A 2 76.06 52.19 3.82
C PRO A 2 74.65 52.09 3.20
N TYR A 3 74.43 52.64 2.01
CA TYR A 3 73.12 52.66 1.34
C TYR A 3 72.57 51.26 0.99
N LEU A 4 73.43 50.32 0.60
CA LEU A 4 73.01 48.93 0.28
C LEU A 4 72.50 48.18 1.51
N GLU A 5 73.03 48.52 2.68
CA GLU A 5 72.66 47.88 3.93
C GLU A 5 71.27 48.37 4.39
N GLU A 6 70.98 49.66 4.24
CA GLU A 6 69.64 50.24 4.51
C GLU A 6 68.55 49.65 3.59
N ASP A 7 68.82 49.50 2.29
CA ASP A 7 67.87 48.92 1.32
C ASP A 7 67.53 47.45 1.65
N LEU A 8 68.52 46.67 2.08
CA LEU A 8 68.32 45.28 2.52
C LEU A 8 67.46 45.19 3.78
N HIS A 9 67.69 46.09 4.76
CA HIS A 9 66.87 46.15 5.97
C HIS A 9 65.43 46.55 5.65
N HIS A 10 65.24 47.53 4.77
CA HIS A 10 63.92 47.96 4.32
C HIS A 10 63.16 46.82 3.60
N LEU A 11 63.82 46.10 2.68
CA LEU A 11 63.23 44.96 1.99
C LEU A 11 62.87 43.83 2.96
N ALA A 12 63.74 43.53 3.94
CA ALA A 12 63.47 42.53 4.95
C ALA A 12 62.24 42.89 5.82
N GLN A 13 62.08 44.17 6.14
CA GLN A 13 60.93 44.66 6.89
C GLN A 13 59.63 44.50 6.10
N GLU A 14 59.60 44.94 4.85
CA GLU A 14 58.44 44.79 3.95
C GLU A 14 58.08 43.31 3.73
N HIS A 15 59.08 42.45 3.51
CA HIS A 15 58.88 41.01 3.38
C HIS A 15 58.26 40.41 4.66
N GLY A 16 58.72 40.85 5.84
CA GLY A 16 58.15 40.43 7.11
C GLY A 16 56.68 40.86 7.28
N VAL A 17 56.32 42.06 6.82
CA VAL A 17 54.91 42.52 6.81
C VAL A 17 54.07 41.65 5.88
N LEU A 18 54.55 41.37 4.66
CA LEU A 18 53.86 40.54 3.69
C LEU A 18 53.63 39.11 4.21
N LEU A 19 54.64 38.47 4.81
CA LEU A 19 54.50 37.11 5.36
C LEU A 19 53.46 37.03 6.49
N ARG A 20 53.39 38.05 7.36
CA ARG A 20 52.36 38.12 8.40
C ARG A 20 50.96 38.28 7.80
N ARG A 21 50.81 39.11 6.76
CA ARG A 21 49.53 39.30 6.06
C ARG A 21 49.10 38.04 5.32
N TYR A 22 50.03 37.39 4.63
CA TYR A 22 49.79 36.15 3.91
C TYR A 22 49.37 35.02 4.85
N SER A 23 50.11 34.79 5.94
CA SER A 23 49.77 33.75 6.92
C SER A 23 48.41 34.00 7.59
N ALA A 24 48.07 35.26 7.89
CA ALA A 24 46.74 35.60 8.41
C ALA A 24 45.63 35.31 7.39
N LEU A 25 45.85 35.61 6.10
CA LEU A 25 44.89 35.25 5.04
C LEU A 25 44.78 33.74 4.88
N GLN A 26 45.90 33.03 4.82
CA GLN A 26 45.96 31.59 4.69
C GLN A 26 45.16 30.91 5.80
N ARG A 27 45.35 31.32 7.06
CA ARG A 27 44.57 30.80 8.20
C ARG A 27 43.07 30.98 8.01
N ARG A 28 42.61 32.18 7.64
CA ARG A 28 41.18 32.42 7.40
C ARG A 28 40.64 31.57 6.26
N CYS A 29 41.38 31.46 5.15
CA CYS A 29 40.98 30.62 4.02
C CYS A 29 40.89 29.14 4.42
N THR A 30 41.85 28.64 5.20
CA THR A 30 41.80 27.27 5.71
C THR A 30 40.64 27.05 6.67
N GLU A 31 40.34 28.02 7.55
CA GLU A 31 39.20 27.95 8.47
C GLU A 31 37.87 27.91 7.69
N HIS A 32 37.71 28.77 6.67
CA HIS A 32 36.53 28.75 5.81
C HIS A 32 36.40 27.45 5.01
N ALA A 33 37.50 26.93 4.44
CA ALA A 33 37.49 25.66 3.71
C ALA A 33 37.09 24.49 4.62
N HIS A 34 37.62 24.44 5.86
CA HIS A 34 37.25 23.41 6.82
C HIS A 34 35.78 23.51 7.24
N ALA A 35 35.28 24.71 7.52
CA ALA A 35 33.88 24.93 7.87
C ALA A 35 32.94 24.49 6.74
N GLN A 36 33.26 24.85 5.48
CA GLN A 36 32.48 24.43 4.32
C GLN A 36 32.53 22.91 4.10
N ALA A 37 33.70 22.28 4.27
CA ALA A 37 33.83 20.83 4.14
C ALA A 37 32.99 20.08 5.18
N GLN A 38 32.93 20.58 6.42
CA GLN A 38 32.09 20.02 7.47
C GLN A 38 30.59 20.14 7.14
N GLU A 39 30.16 21.28 6.61
CA GLU A 39 28.76 21.47 6.21
C GLU A 39 28.39 20.57 5.02
N ILE A 40 29.27 20.44 4.03
CA ILE A 40 29.07 19.50 2.92
C ILE A 40 28.91 18.07 3.45
N ALA A 41 29.78 17.62 4.36
CA ALA A 41 29.69 16.29 4.94
C ALA A 41 28.36 16.08 5.70
N ARG A 42 27.94 17.09 6.47
CA ARG A 42 26.66 17.08 7.21
C ARG A 42 25.47 16.98 6.25
N LEU A 43 25.42 17.81 5.23
CA LEU A 43 24.34 17.82 4.24
C LEU A 43 24.32 16.50 3.44
N GLN A 44 25.48 15.97 3.06
CA GLN A 44 25.59 14.67 2.40
C GLN A 44 25.02 13.53 3.27
N GLN A 45 25.31 13.55 4.57
CA GLN A 45 24.74 12.59 5.51
C GLN A 45 23.21 12.72 5.62
N GLN A 46 22.68 13.95 5.65
CA GLN A 46 21.24 14.19 5.66
C GLN A 46 20.57 13.70 4.37
N VAL A 47 21.16 13.99 3.21
CA VAL A 47 20.67 13.50 1.91
C VAL A 47 20.65 11.99 1.87
N MET A 48 21.71 11.32 2.35
CA MET A 48 21.77 9.86 2.41
C MET A 48 20.65 9.28 3.29
N ARG A 49 20.44 9.86 4.49
CA ARG A 49 19.35 9.44 5.40
C ARG A 49 17.98 9.61 4.78
N LEU A 50 17.70 10.77 4.19
CA LEU A 50 16.41 11.06 3.56
C LEU A 50 16.16 10.18 2.33
N ARG A 51 17.19 9.91 1.52
CA ARG A 51 17.09 8.96 0.41
C ARG A 51 16.78 7.55 0.90
N ALA A 52 17.42 7.08 1.95
CA ALA A 52 17.15 5.77 2.54
C ALA A 52 15.70 5.67 3.04
N GLN A 53 15.20 6.68 3.76
CA GLN A 53 13.81 6.74 4.22
C GLN A 53 12.81 6.70 3.07
N ARG A 54 13.09 7.45 2.00
CA ARG A 54 12.26 7.44 0.79
C ARG A 54 12.24 6.05 0.14
N ILE A 55 13.41 5.43 -0.05
CA ILE A 55 13.51 4.08 -0.63
C ILE A 55 12.70 3.10 0.21
N GLN A 56 12.85 3.11 1.53
CA GLN A 56 12.12 2.22 2.43
C GLN A 56 10.60 2.35 2.26
N ARG A 57 10.08 3.58 2.26
CA ARG A 57 8.64 3.83 2.08
C ARG A 57 8.16 3.43 0.68
N ASP A 58 8.89 3.83 -0.36
CA ASP A 58 8.49 3.61 -1.74
C ASP A 58 8.53 2.09 -2.07
N SER A 59 9.51 1.35 -1.51
CA SER A 59 9.53 -0.11 -1.57
C SER A 59 8.31 -0.72 -0.87
N ALA A 60 8.00 -0.34 0.38
CA ALA A 60 6.83 -0.88 1.09
C ALA A 60 5.53 -0.65 0.31
N LEU A 61 5.34 0.54 -0.26
CA LEU A 61 4.18 0.83 -1.11
C LEU A 61 4.13 -0.03 -2.38
N ALA A 62 5.28 -0.39 -2.96
CA ALA A 62 5.33 -1.28 -4.11
C ALA A 62 4.86 -2.70 -3.73
N TRP A 63 5.35 -3.24 -2.61
CA TRP A 63 4.90 -4.55 -2.10
C TRP A 63 3.40 -4.58 -1.83
N GLU A 64 2.84 -3.57 -1.16
CA GLU A 64 1.40 -3.48 -0.90
C GLU A 64 0.57 -3.40 -2.19
N ARG A 65 1.10 -2.73 -3.23
CA ARG A 65 0.44 -2.64 -4.54
C ARG A 65 0.42 -3.99 -5.24
N GLU A 66 1.54 -4.73 -5.22
CA GLU A 66 1.61 -6.07 -5.79
C GLU A 66 0.67 -7.03 -5.07
N ASP A 67 0.66 -7.03 -3.74
CA ASP A 67 -0.24 -7.90 -2.95
C ASP A 67 -1.71 -7.57 -3.21
N ARG A 68 -2.06 -6.29 -3.29
CA ARG A 68 -3.40 -5.87 -3.69
C ARG A 68 -3.75 -6.34 -5.11
N GLN A 69 -2.82 -6.24 -6.06
CA GLN A 69 -3.05 -6.72 -7.42
C GLN A 69 -3.24 -8.23 -7.47
N ARG A 70 -2.43 -9.00 -6.71
CA ARG A 70 -2.58 -10.46 -6.56
C ARG A 70 -3.95 -10.82 -6.00
N LEU A 71 -4.40 -10.10 -4.96
CA LEU A 71 -5.72 -10.32 -4.38
C LEU A 71 -6.85 -9.98 -5.36
N LEU A 72 -6.75 -8.85 -6.06
CA LEU A 72 -7.76 -8.45 -7.05
C LEU A 72 -7.81 -9.42 -8.22
N ALA A 73 -6.67 -9.92 -8.69
CA ALA A 73 -6.60 -10.96 -9.72
C ALA A 73 -7.24 -12.27 -9.23
N ALA A 74 -6.93 -12.72 -8.00
CA ALA A 74 -7.55 -13.91 -7.43
C ALA A 74 -9.08 -13.77 -7.24
N ILE A 75 -9.56 -12.57 -6.91
CA ILE A 75 -11.01 -12.28 -6.86
C ILE A 75 -11.61 -12.31 -8.26
N ALA A 76 -10.93 -11.77 -9.27
CA ALA A 76 -11.40 -11.74 -10.66
C ALA A 76 -11.39 -13.13 -11.33
N ASP A 77 -10.39 -13.96 -11.02
CA ASP A 77 -10.25 -15.34 -11.51
C ASP A 77 -11.10 -16.33 -10.71
N GLY A 78 -11.66 -15.91 -9.57
CA GLY A 78 -12.69 -16.67 -8.86
C GLY A 78 -13.89 -16.92 -9.78
N PRO A 79 -14.68 -17.99 -9.56
CA PRO A 79 -15.90 -18.20 -10.31
C PRO A 79 -16.69 -16.90 -10.24
N ALA A 80 -16.96 -16.31 -11.41
CA ALA A 80 -17.61 -15.02 -11.49
C ALA A 80 -18.75 -15.05 -10.49
N LEU A 81 -18.68 -14.19 -9.47
CA LEU A 81 -19.83 -13.94 -8.60
C LEU A 81 -20.83 -13.33 -9.56
N ALA A 82 -21.59 -14.19 -10.23
CA ALA A 82 -22.59 -13.80 -11.18
C ALA A 82 -23.58 -13.04 -10.32
N LEU A 83 -23.45 -11.72 -10.34
CA LEU A 83 -24.60 -10.86 -10.16
C LEU A 83 -25.51 -11.28 -11.29
N ALA A 84 -26.32 -12.32 -11.06
CA ALA A 84 -27.40 -12.69 -11.93
C ALA A 84 -28.18 -11.38 -12.11
N PRO A 85 -28.13 -10.76 -13.30
CA PRO A 85 -29.05 -9.69 -13.57
C PRO A 85 -30.42 -10.37 -13.44
N HIS A 86 -31.32 -9.80 -12.63
CA HIS A 86 -32.74 -10.13 -12.74
C HIS A 86 -33.17 -9.67 -14.14
N THR A 87 -32.93 -10.48 -15.16
CA THR A 87 -33.60 -10.34 -16.44
C THR A 87 -35.02 -10.82 -16.23
N ASP A 88 -35.98 -10.26 -16.96
CA ASP A 88 -37.39 -10.65 -16.89
C ASP A 88 -37.64 -12.05 -17.52
N GLY A 89 -36.74 -13.00 -17.25
CA GLY A 89 -36.78 -14.40 -17.66
C GLY A 89 -37.47 -15.29 -16.63
N ASP A 90 -37.63 -16.56 -16.98
CA ASP A 90 -38.46 -17.55 -16.30
C ASP A 90 -38.12 -17.69 -14.81
N ALA A 91 -38.97 -17.13 -13.94
CA ALA A 91 -38.71 -16.94 -12.51
C ALA A 91 -38.44 -18.23 -11.71
N HIS A 92 -38.76 -19.41 -12.27
CA HIS A 92 -38.45 -20.71 -11.67
C HIS A 92 -36.97 -21.09 -11.85
N ALA A 93 -36.38 -20.83 -13.01
CA ALA A 93 -34.97 -21.14 -13.27
C ALA A 93 -34.03 -20.24 -12.43
N ASP A 94 -34.40 -18.96 -12.29
CA ASP A 94 -33.69 -17.99 -11.45
C ASP A 94 -33.74 -18.39 -9.96
N ALA A 95 -34.87 -18.94 -9.50
CA ALA A 95 -35.03 -19.38 -8.11
C ALA A 95 -34.19 -20.63 -7.79
N GLU A 96 -34.12 -21.61 -8.69
CA GLU A 96 -33.27 -22.80 -8.52
C GLU A 96 -31.78 -22.45 -8.55
N TRP A 97 -31.36 -21.58 -9.46
CA TRP A 97 -29.99 -21.08 -9.51
C TRP A 97 -29.61 -20.34 -8.23
N PHE A 98 -30.51 -19.49 -7.71
CA PHE A 98 -30.31 -18.76 -6.46
C PHE A 98 -30.18 -19.70 -5.25
N GLU A 99 -31.05 -20.69 -5.12
CA GLU A 99 -30.97 -21.70 -4.05
C GLU A 99 -29.71 -22.57 -4.17
N HIS A 100 -29.28 -22.90 -5.39
CA HIS A 100 -28.00 -23.60 -5.62
C HIS A 100 -26.82 -22.74 -5.16
N SER A 101 -26.78 -21.47 -5.53
CA SER A 101 -25.76 -20.52 -5.09
C SER A 101 -25.70 -20.42 -3.56
N LEU A 102 -26.85 -20.34 -2.87
CA LEU A 102 -26.93 -20.34 -1.40
C LEU A 102 -26.38 -21.64 -0.79
N ARG A 103 -26.68 -22.79 -1.40
CA ARG A 103 -26.14 -24.09 -0.96
C ARG A 103 -24.62 -24.20 -1.12
N CYS A 104 -24.03 -23.51 -2.08
CA CYS A 104 -22.57 -23.52 -2.26
C CYS A 104 -21.83 -22.47 -1.42
N ALA A 105 -22.52 -21.43 -0.92
CA ALA A 105 -21.88 -20.34 -0.20
C ALA A 105 -21.45 -20.71 1.22
N ASP A 106 -20.20 -20.47 1.60
CA ASP A 106 -19.74 -20.62 2.99
C ASP A 106 -20.26 -19.49 3.92
N LEU A 107 -20.56 -18.33 3.33
CA LEU A 107 -21.05 -17.13 4.01
C LEU A 107 -22.04 -16.39 3.10
N VAL A 108 -23.17 -15.98 3.66
CA VAL A 108 -24.15 -15.13 2.95
C VAL A 108 -24.18 -13.73 3.56
N ILE A 109 -24.02 -12.72 2.72
CA ILE A 109 -24.07 -11.30 3.09
C ILE A 109 -25.33 -10.69 2.48
N CYS A 110 -26.23 -10.18 3.31
CA CYS A 110 -27.45 -9.50 2.85
C CYS A 110 -27.36 -7.99 3.10
N GLN A 111 -27.57 -7.16 2.08
CA GLN A 111 -27.79 -5.71 2.25
C GLN A 111 -29.28 -5.45 2.52
N THR A 112 -29.60 -4.35 3.22
CA THR A 112 -30.99 -3.91 3.51
C THR A 112 -31.91 -3.79 2.29
N GLY A 113 -31.37 -3.75 1.07
CA GLY A 113 -32.15 -3.82 -0.18
C GLY A 113 -32.89 -5.14 -0.42
N CYS A 114 -32.53 -6.23 0.27
CA CYS A 114 -33.20 -7.54 0.15
C CYS A 114 -34.41 -7.71 1.09
N ALA A 115 -34.62 -6.80 2.04
CA ALA A 115 -35.71 -6.89 3.02
C ALA A 115 -37.08 -6.52 2.42
N SER A 116 -37.12 -5.66 1.42
CA SER A 116 -38.36 -5.14 0.81
C SER A 116 -39.08 -6.13 -0.11
N HIS A 117 -38.40 -7.15 -0.64
CA HIS A 117 -38.95 -8.12 -1.60
C HIS A 117 -39.23 -9.52 -1.01
N GLY A 118 -39.13 -9.69 0.32
CA GLY A 118 -39.36 -10.99 0.99
C GLY A 118 -38.20 -12.00 0.83
N THR A 119 -37.18 -11.66 0.03
CA THR A 119 -35.96 -12.47 -0.18
C THR A 119 -35.14 -12.63 1.09
N PHE A 120 -35.06 -11.60 1.94
CA PHE A 120 -34.35 -11.66 3.22
C PHE A 120 -34.81 -12.80 4.12
N TRP A 121 -36.12 -12.94 4.33
CA TRP A 121 -36.68 -13.97 5.21
C TRP A 121 -36.40 -15.38 4.70
N ARG A 122 -36.35 -15.57 3.37
CA ARG A 122 -36.00 -16.85 2.74
C ARG A 122 -34.54 -17.21 2.96
N VAL A 123 -33.64 -16.23 2.81
CA VAL A 123 -32.21 -16.43 3.09
C VAL A 123 -31.99 -16.71 4.57
N GLU A 124 -32.61 -15.94 5.47
CA GLU A 124 -32.52 -16.15 6.91
C GLU A 124 -33.02 -17.54 7.33
N ASP A 125 -34.16 -17.97 6.79
CA ASP A 125 -34.72 -19.30 7.04
C ASP A 125 -33.82 -20.42 6.48
N HIS A 126 -33.30 -20.25 5.26
CA HIS A 126 -32.34 -21.18 4.67
C HIS A 126 -31.11 -21.34 5.58
N CYS A 127 -30.49 -20.23 6.01
CA CYS A 127 -29.32 -20.26 6.88
C CYS A 127 -29.60 -20.95 8.22
N LYS A 128 -30.76 -20.68 8.83
CA LYS A 128 -31.19 -21.34 10.08
C LYS A 128 -31.34 -22.85 9.92
N ARG A 129 -31.86 -23.31 8.78
CA ARG A 129 -32.08 -24.75 8.51
C ARG A 129 -30.81 -25.48 8.07
N THR A 130 -29.91 -24.81 7.34
CA THR A 130 -28.68 -25.43 6.81
C THR A 130 -27.46 -25.21 7.71
N GLY A 131 -27.56 -24.36 8.73
CA GLY A 131 -26.47 -24.06 9.66
C GLY A 131 -25.41 -23.11 9.08
N LYS A 132 -25.67 -22.45 7.95
CA LYS A 132 -24.75 -21.49 7.33
C LYS A 132 -24.69 -20.18 8.12
N THR A 133 -23.49 -19.58 8.18
CA THR A 133 -23.31 -18.27 8.83
C THR A 133 -23.84 -17.17 7.91
N CYS A 134 -24.76 -16.35 8.42
CA CYS A 134 -25.38 -15.27 7.64
C CYS A 134 -25.33 -13.96 8.41
N VAL A 135 -24.91 -12.89 7.72
CA VAL A 135 -24.71 -11.56 8.30
C VAL A 135 -25.57 -10.54 7.56
N LEU A 136 -26.50 -9.91 8.26
CA LEU A 136 -27.25 -8.77 7.76
C LEU A 136 -26.42 -7.50 7.92
N VAL A 137 -26.26 -6.75 6.84
CA VAL A 137 -25.48 -5.52 6.80
C VAL A 137 -26.40 -4.35 6.51
N GLU A 138 -26.66 -3.57 7.57
CA GLU A 138 -27.49 -2.37 7.45
C GLU A 138 -26.79 -1.23 6.71
N GLN A 139 -25.48 -1.10 6.89
CA GLN A 139 -24.64 -0.11 6.22
C GLN A 139 -23.52 -0.79 5.43
N PRO A 140 -23.48 -0.68 4.09
CA PRO A 140 -22.49 -1.40 3.28
C PRO A 140 -21.03 -1.03 3.61
N GLY A 141 -20.79 0.15 4.19
CA GLY A 141 -19.48 0.57 4.69
C GLY A 141 -18.96 -0.22 5.90
N ALA A 142 -19.81 -0.98 6.61
CA ALA A 142 -19.43 -1.77 7.79
C ALA A 142 -18.60 -3.02 7.45
N LEU A 143 -18.61 -3.47 6.19
CA LEU A 143 -17.87 -4.65 5.74
C LEU A 143 -16.37 -4.42 5.49
N ARG A 144 -15.87 -3.20 5.72
CA ARG A 144 -14.49 -2.80 5.34
C ARG A 144 -13.38 -3.54 6.08
N ILE A 145 -13.69 -4.32 7.12
CA ILE A 145 -12.74 -5.07 7.96
C ILE A 145 -13.33 -6.45 8.33
N VAL A 146 -13.80 -7.22 7.34
CA VAL A 146 -14.09 -8.65 7.57
C VAL A 146 -12.91 -9.47 7.07
N ARG A 147 -12.14 -10.05 8.00
CA ARG A 147 -11.19 -11.13 7.68
C ARG A 147 -11.96 -12.44 7.77
N ILE A 148 -12.26 -13.04 6.63
CA ILE A 148 -12.81 -14.38 6.57
C ILE A 148 -11.64 -15.34 6.88
N HIS A 149 -11.65 -15.95 8.06
CA HIS A 149 -10.80 -17.09 8.33
C HIS A 149 -11.44 -18.32 7.71
N PRO A 150 -10.70 -19.15 6.96
CA PRO A 150 -11.23 -20.43 6.53
C PRO A 150 -11.60 -21.23 7.78
N ALA A 151 -12.88 -21.56 7.93
CA ALA A 151 -13.31 -22.50 8.96
C ALA A 151 -12.68 -23.87 8.64
N ALA A 152 -12.40 -24.66 9.69
CA ALA A 152 -12.03 -26.06 9.56
C ALA A 152 -12.99 -26.79 8.59
N PRO A 153 -12.56 -27.86 7.90
CA PRO A 153 -13.35 -28.52 6.87
C PRO A 153 -14.66 -29.04 7.48
N TYR A 154 -15.71 -28.25 7.38
CA TYR A 154 -17.06 -28.76 7.18
C TYR A 154 -17.02 -29.39 5.79
N GLU A 155 -17.49 -30.63 5.68
CA GLU A 155 -17.66 -31.29 4.39
C GLU A 155 -18.63 -30.44 3.57
N ALA A 156 -18.08 -29.49 2.80
CA ALA A 156 -18.82 -28.80 1.76
C ALA A 156 -19.39 -29.91 0.89
N GLU A 157 -20.71 -30.08 0.94
CA GLU A 157 -21.44 -30.89 -0.01
C GLU A 157 -20.96 -30.42 -1.38
N ALA A 158 -20.24 -31.30 -2.10
CA ALA A 158 -19.54 -30.93 -3.32
C ALA A 158 -20.58 -30.35 -4.29
N CYS A 159 -20.60 -29.02 -4.43
CA CYS A 159 -21.47 -28.37 -5.38
C CYS A 159 -21.01 -28.77 -6.77
N THR A 160 -21.71 -29.74 -7.36
CA THR A 160 -21.56 -30.07 -8.77
C THR A 160 -21.99 -28.84 -9.57
N PRO A 161 -21.17 -28.34 -10.51
CA PRO A 161 -21.58 -27.25 -11.36
C PRO A 161 -22.90 -27.61 -12.06
N LEU A 162 -23.86 -26.69 -12.06
CA LEU A 162 -25.02 -26.81 -12.94
C LEU A 162 -24.49 -26.81 -14.38
N ASP A 163 -24.65 -27.92 -15.09
CA ASP A 163 -24.25 -28.04 -16.49
C ASP A 163 -24.95 -26.95 -17.32
N GLU A 164 -24.18 -26.10 -18.02
CA GLU A 164 -24.69 -25.09 -18.97
C GLU A 164 -25.64 -25.69 -20.03
N LYS A 165 -25.56 -27.01 -20.23
CA LYS A 165 -26.34 -27.78 -21.21
C LYS A 165 -27.77 -28.12 -20.76
N THR A 166 -28.14 -27.77 -19.53
CA THR A 166 -29.49 -28.01 -18.95
C THR A 166 -30.24 -26.71 -18.72
N MET A 167 -30.04 -25.72 -19.59
CA MET A 167 -30.87 -24.51 -19.66
C MET A 167 -31.85 -24.67 -20.83
N PRO A 168 -33.17 -24.78 -20.62
CA PRO A 168 -34.14 -24.66 -21.70
C PRO A 168 -34.16 -23.25 -22.31
#